data_AF-A0A9Q2CYI8-F1
#
_entry.id   AF-A0A9Q2CYI8-F1
#
_cell.length_a   1.000
_cell.length_b   1.000
_cell.length_c   1.000
_cell.angle_alpha   90.00
_cell.angle_beta   90.00
_cell.angle_gamma   90.00
#
_symmetry.space_group_name_H-M   'P 1'
#
loop_
_entity.id
_entity.type
_entity.pdbx_description
1 polymer ?
#
loop_
_entity_poly.entity_id
_entity_poly.type
_entity_poly.pdbx_seq_one_letter_code
_entity_poly.pdbx_strand_id
1 'polypeptide(L)'
;MKEILKMIPSNLREKNKYLHTHCVYHEALIDYEENNKISAYEKLNGIQYELENDSHSTLLLSEIHLALGVLSLELNLDAFKHFKKSSELLSAVTETKYNFERIVKVRCNLAATYCRRQLFHLVNRELNQATALLKQFESTYFKLEIEYARLLFYINTDHKNTKKQYQYILYLLDDYPNKKVKQNLRNIRI
;
A
#
# COMPACT_ATOMS: atom_id res chain seq x y z
N MET A 1 4.97 8.20 -20.53
CA MET A 1 6.04 7.67 -19.65
C MET A 1 6.95 6.69 -20.39
N LYS A 2 6.43 5.61 -21.01
CA LYS A 2 7.23 4.61 -21.75
C LYS A 2 8.21 5.21 -22.79
N GLU A 3 7.72 6.13 -23.62
CA GLU A 3 8.56 6.82 -24.62
C GLU A 3 9.65 7.71 -23.97
N ILE A 4 9.33 8.40 -22.88
CA ILE A 4 10.30 9.23 -22.14
C ILE A 4 11.43 8.36 -21.59
N LEU A 5 11.10 7.21 -21.00
CA LEU A 5 12.10 6.29 -20.49
C LEU A 5 13.00 5.79 -21.63
N LYS A 6 12.44 5.34 -22.75
CA LYS A 6 13.23 4.89 -23.92
C LYS A 6 14.19 5.96 -24.46
N MET A 7 13.88 7.24 -24.30
CA MET A 7 14.75 8.34 -24.72
C MET A 7 15.94 8.57 -23.79
N ILE A 8 15.97 8.01 -22.58
CA ILE A 8 17.10 8.12 -21.64
C ILE A 8 18.20 7.11 -22.07
N PRO A 9 19.36 7.59 -22.53
CA PRO A 9 20.47 6.72 -22.96
C PRO A 9 20.93 5.75 -21.87
N SER A 10 21.18 4.49 -22.24
CA SER A 10 21.62 3.43 -21.31
C SER A 10 22.90 3.81 -20.55
N ASN A 11 23.87 4.40 -21.26
CA ASN A 11 25.13 4.86 -20.67
C ASN A 11 24.96 5.96 -19.61
N LEU A 12 23.89 6.77 -19.67
CA LEU A 12 23.57 7.76 -18.64
C LEU A 12 22.90 7.10 -17.43
N ARG A 13 22.04 6.10 -17.67
CA ARG A 13 21.43 5.31 -16.59
C ARG A 13 22.49 4.55 -15.80
N GLU A 14 23.37 3.83 -16.48
CA GLU A 14 24.43 3.01 -15.84
C GLU A 14 25.41 3.85 -15.00
N LYS A 15 25.67 5.10 -15.40
CA LYS A 15 26.56 6.02 -14.67
C LYS A 15 25.90 6.69 -13.46
N ASN A 16 24.58 6.67 -13.37
CA ASN A 16 23.84 7.33 -12.28
C ASN A 16 22.87 6.35 -11.64
N LYS A 17 23.30 5.75 -10.52
CA LYS A 17 22.52 4.76 -9.76
C LYS A 17 21.12 5.25 -9.37
N TYR A 18 21.01 6.52 -8.99
CA TYR A 18 19.71 7.11 -8.62
C TYR A 18 18.77 7.18 -9.83
N LEU A 19 19.26 7.68 -10.97
CA LEU A 19 18.51 7.73 -12.21
C LEU A 19 18.12 6.32 -12.69
N HIS A 20 19.05 5.36 -12.61
CA HIS A 20 18.79 3.96 -12.95
C HIS A 20 17.62 3.40 -12.14
N THR A 21 17.67 3.54 -10.82
CA THR A 21 16.65 3.07 -9.90
C THR A 21 15.27 3.63 -10.25
N HIS A 22 15.17 4.95 -10.47
CA HIS A 22 13.92 5.60 -10.85
C HIS A 22 13.39 5.11 -12.20
N CYS A 23 14.28 4.90 -13.18
CA CYS A 23 13.88 4.35 -14.48
C CYS A 23 13.28 2.95 -14.32
N VAL A 24 13.96 2.05 -13.61
CA VAL A 24 13.48 0.68 -13.41
C VAL A 24 12.19 0.65 -12.60
N TYR A 25 12.05 1.51 -11.58
CA TYR A 25 10.81 1.66 -10.84
C TYR A 25 9.64 2.05 -11.76
N HIS A 26 9.80 3.05 -12.62
CA HIS A 26 8.77 3.44 -13.57
C HIS A 26 8.52 2.40 -14.67
N GLU A 27 9.53 1.66 -15.10
CA GLU A 27 9.36 0.52 -16.02
C GLU A 27 8.53 -0.60 -15.37
N ALA A 28 8.71 -0.85 -14.08
CA ALA A 28 7.88 -1.82 -13.36
C ALA A 28 6.41 -1.36 -13.21
N LEU A 29 6.18 -0.05 -13.02
CA LEU A 29 4.82 0.50 -13.01
C LEU A 29 4.13 0.32 -14.37
N ILE A 30 4.85 0.55 -15.47
CA ILE A 30 4.33 0.33 -16.83
C ILE A 30 4.00 -1.15 -17.03
N ASP A 31 4.90 -2.06 -16.63
CA ASP A 31 4.63 -3.50 -16.72
C ASP A 31 3.38 -3.90 -15.92
N TYR A 32 3.19 -3.35 -14.72
CA TYR A 32 2.01 -3.60 -13.91
C TYR A 32 0.72 -3.11 -14.60
N GLU A 33 0.73 -1.92 -15.19
CA GLU A 33 -0.38 -1.36 -15.97
C GLU A 33 -0.69 -2.20 -17.22
N GLU A 34 0.33 -2.77 -17.86
CA GLU A 34 0.23 -3.70 -18.98
C GLU A 34 -0.10 -5.14 -18.54
N ASN A 35 -0.45 -5.34 -17.26
CA ASN A 35 -0.81 -6.63 -16.65
C ASN A 35 0.33 -7.68 -16.65
N ASN A 36 1.58 -7.25 -16.86
CA ASN A 36 2.80 -8.06 -16.79
C ASN A 36 3.35 -8.13 -15.36
N LYS A 37 2.54 -8.65 -14.43
CA LYS A 37 2.81 -8.61 -12.97
C LYS A 37 4.11 -9.30 -12.55
N ILE A 38 4.49 -10.39 -13.22
CA ILE A 38 5.74 -11.11 -12.94
C ILE A 38 6.95 -10.23 -13.28
N SER A 39 6.96 -9.64 -14.47
CA SER A 39 8.03 -8.72 -14.91
C SER A 39 8.13 -7.49 -14.01
N ALA A 40 6.99 -6.91 -13.61
CA ALA A 40 6.96 -5.82 -12.65
C ALA A 40 7.58 -6.23 -11.29
N TYR A 41 7.23 -7.42 -10.80
CA TYR A 41 7.77 -7.97 -9.55
C TYR A 41 9.28 -8.18 -9.62
N GLU A 42 9.80 -8.80 -10.69
CA GLU A 42 11.22 -9.06 -10.88
C GLU A 42 12.05 -7.77 -10.93
N LYS A 43 11.57 -6.76 -11.67
CA LYS A 43 12.21 -5.43 -11.75
C LYS A 43 12.31 -4.76 -10.39
N LEU A 44 11.20 -4.70 -9.64
CA LEU A 44 11.16 -4.09 -8.31
C LEU A 44 12.03 -4.85 -7.31
N ASN A 45 12.03 -6.19 -7.37
CA ASN A 45 12.84 -7.01 -6.49
C ASN A 45 14.33 -6.83 -6.77
N GLY A 46 14.73 -6.64 -8.04
CA GLY A 46 16.10 -6.32 -8.42
C GLY A 46 16.61 -5.02 -7.78
N ILE A 47 15.85 -3.91 -7.95
CA ILE A 47 16.28 -2.60 -7.41
C ILE A 47 16.13 -2.49 -5.90
N GLN A 48 15.26 -3.28 -5.25
CA GLN A 48 15.15 -3.29 -3.79
C GLN A 48 16.51 -3.58 -3.14
N TYR A 49 17.22 -4.63 -3.60
CA TYR A 49 18.52 -5.01 -3.07
C TYR A 49 19.60 -3.94 -3.28
N GLU A 50 19.52 -3.19 -4.38
CA GLU A 50 20.46 -2.10 -4.65
C GLU A 50 20.30 -0.94 -3.68
N LEU A 51 19.06 -0.70 -3.21
CA LEU A 51 18.70 0.39 -2.32
C LEU A 51 18.78 0.05 -0.83
N GLU A 52 18.77 -1.23 -0.44
CA GLU A 52 18.86 -1.64 0.96
C GLU A 52 20.13 -1.12 1.67
N ASN A 53 21.17 -0.79 0.89
CA ASN A 53 22.44 -0.24 1.37
C ASN A 53 22.55 1.29 1.22
N ASP A 54 21.49 2.00 0.79
CA ASP A 54 21.48 3.45 0.58
C ASP A 54 20.47 4.15 1.51
N SER A 55 20.98 4.83 2.54
CA SER A 55 20.17 5.53 3.53
C SER A 55 19.37 6.72 2.96
N HIS A 56 19.78 7.28 1.82
CA HIS A 56 19.11 8.44 1.21
C HIS A 56 17.83 8.05 0.47
N SER A 57 17.60 6.76 0.27
CA SER A 57 16.52 6.22 -0.54
C SER A 57 15.36 5.65 0.28
N THR A 58 15.30 5.94 1.59
CA THR A 58 14.30 5.38 2.54
C THR A 58 12.86 5.47 2.03
N LEU A 59 12.44 6.64 1.52
CA LEU A 59 11.07 6.81 1.01
C LEU A 59 10.82 5.96 -0.25
N LEU A 60 11.73 6.00 -1.22
CA LEU A 60 11.59 5.22 -2.45
C LEU A 60 11.62 3.71 -2.16
N LEU A 61 12.54 3.27 -1.29
CA LEU A 61 12.63 1.87 -0.86
C LEU A 61 11.33 1.43 -0.16
N SER A 62 10.74 2.30 0.67
CA SER A 62 9.43 2.00 1.29
C SER A 62 8.31 1.84 0.26
N GLU A 63 8.33 2.62 -0.83
CA GLU A 63 7.37 2.51 -1.93
C GLU A 63 7.57 1.24 -2.75
N ILE A 64 8.82 0.87 -3.02
CA ILE A 64 9.18 -0.39 -3.69
C ILE A 64 8.68 -1.57 -2.86
N HIS A 65 8.93 -1.59 -1.56
CA HIS A 65 8.39 -2.63 -0.67
C HIS A 65 6.86 -2.63 -0.65
N LEU A 66 6.19 -1.48 -0.64
CA LEU A 66 4.74 -1.43 -0.72
C LEU A 66 4.24 -2.04 -2.04
N ALA A 67 4.84 -1.69 -3.17
CA ALA A 67 4.48 -2.22 -4.49
C ALA A 67 4.73 -3.74 -4.59
N LEU A 68 5.88 -4.22 -4.10
CA LEU A 68 6.18 -5.64 -4.00
C LEU A 68 5.18 -6.38 -3.12
N GLY A 69 4.76 -5.81 -2.00
CA GLY A 69 3.73 -6.39 -1.15
C GLY A 69 2.38 -6.53 -1.87
N VAL A 70 1.97 -5.52 -2.63
CA VAL A 70 0.73 -5.58 -3.44
C VAL A 70 0.85 -6.65 -4.52
N LEU A 71 1.94 -6.65 -5.29
CA LEU A 71 2.19 -7.66 -6.32
C LEU A 71 2.26 -9.07 -5.74
N SER A 72 2.91 -9.26 -4.59
CA SER A 72 2.93 -10.55 -3.89
C SER A 72 1.52 -11.04 -3.59
N LEU A 73 0.61 -10.20 -3.10
CA LEU A 73 -0.77 -10.60 -2.88
C LEU A 73 -1.48 -11.02 -4.17
N GLU A 74 -1.26 -10.29 -5.27
CA GLU A 74 -1.87 -10.60 -6.56
C GLU A 74 -1.29 -11.86 -7.23
N LEU A 75 -0.05 -12.23 -6.89
CA LEU A 75 0.64 -13.43 -7.34
C LEU A 75 0.50 -14.60 -6.36
N ASN A 76 -0.33 -14.48 -5.31
CA ASN A 76 -0.51 -15.48 -4.25
C ASN A 76 0.79 -15.84 -3.50
N LEU A 77 1.70 -14.88 -3.35
CA LEU A 77 2.94 -14.97 -2.58
C LEU A 77 2.79 -14.31 -1.20
N ASP A 78 3.73 -14.57 -0.29
CA ASP A 78 3.74 -13.91 1.03
C ASP A 78 4.16 -12.43 0.91
N ALA A 79 3.20 -11.55 1.17
CA ALA A 79 3.36 -10.10 1.16
C ALA A 79 3.82 -9.52 2.50
N PHE A 80 3.74 -10.28 3.60
CA PHE A 80 3.91 -9.74 4.95
C PHE A 80 5.29 -9.11 5.15
N LYS A 81 6.35 -9.76 4.69
CA LYS A 81 7.72 -9.27 4.81
C LYS A 81 7.88 -7.87 4.19
N HIS A 82 7.26 -7.63 3.04
CA HIS A 82 7.40 -6.38 2.32
C HIS A 82 6.60 -5.24 2.99
N PHE A 83 5.35 -5.48 3.39
CA PHE A 83 4.59 -4.46 4.11
C PHE A 83 5.21 -4.11 5.47
N LYS A 84 5.76 -5.10 6.19
CA LYS A 84 6.46 -4.87 7.45
C LYS A 84 7.70 -3.99 7.23
N LYS A 85 8.53 -4.33 6.24
CA LYS A 85 9.73 -3.55 5.92
C LYS A 85 9.41 -2.13 5.47
N SER A 86 8.37 -1.95 4.65
CA SER A 86 7.87 -0.62 4.26
C SER A 86 7.48 0.22 5.47
N SER A 87 6.76 -0.37 6.44
CA SER A 87 6.39 0.32 7.68
C SER A 87 7.59 0.65 8.58
N GLU A 88 8.57 -0.25 8.68
CA GLU A 88 9.80 0.00 9.44
C GLU A 88 10.57 1.20 8.86
N LEU A 89 10.74 1.25 7.54
CA LEU A 89 11.39 2.37 6.86
C LEU A 89 10.64 3.69 7.08
N LEU A 90 9.31 3.68 6.98
CA LEU A 90 8.50 4.87 7.20
C LEU A 90 8.45 5.33 8.66
N SER A 91 8.68 4.44 9.63
CA SER A 91 8.72 4.83 11.04
C SER A 91 9.89 5.75 11.39
N ALA A 92 10.95 5.74 10.55
CA ALA A 92 12.11 6.62 10.68
C ALA A 92 11.94 7.96 9.94
N VAL A 93 10.84 8.15 9.20
CA VAL A 93 10.61 9.35 8.39
C VAL A 93 9.64 10.29 9.09
N THR A 94 9.96 11.58 9.11
CA THR A 94 9.04 12.61 9.61
C THR A 94 7.77 12.65 8.76
N GLU A 95 6.61 12.61 9.42
CA GLU A 95 5.30 12.69 8.77
C GLU A 95 5.08 14.10 8.20
N THR A 96 4.69 14.18 6.93
CA THR A 96 4.46 15.44 6.21
C THR A 96 3.25 15.34 5.30
N LYS A 97 2.75 16.50 4.84
CA LYS A 97 1.69 16.58 3.81
C LYS A 97 2.05 15.84 2.51
N TYR A 98 3.33 15.58 2.24
CA TYR A 98 3.79 14.92 1.02
C TYR A 98 3.91 13.40 1.13
N ASN A 99 3.96 12.85 2.35
CA ASN A 99 4.20 11.41 2.56
C ASN A 99 3.13 10.70 3.39
N PHE A 100 2.23 11.42 4.07
CA PHE A 100 1.25 10.82 4.98
C PHE A 100 0.35 9.78 4.27
N GLU A 101 -0.04 10.04 3.02
CA GLU A 101 -0.85 9.12 2.22
C GLU A 101 -0.18 7.78 2.01
N ARG A 102 1.15 7.77 1.82
CA ARG A 102 1.96 6.56 1.67
C ARG A 102 1.97 5.78 2.98
N ILE A 103 2.14 6.47 4.11
CA ILE A 103 2.10 5.88 5.45
C ILE A 103 0.72 5.24 5.70
N VAL A 104 -0.36 5.97 5.44
CA VAL A 104 -1.74 5.44 5.55
C VAL A 104 -1.92 4.19 4.70
N LYS A 105 -1.45 4.21 3.44
CA LYS A 105 -1.56 3.06 2.52
C LYS A 105 -0.84 1.83 3.05
N VAL A 106 0.37 1.99 3.60
CA VAL A 106 1.14 0.89 4.21
C VAL A 106 0.40 0.33 5.43
N ARG A 107 -0.11 1.19 6.31
CA ARG A 107 -0.89 0.78 7.49
C ARG A 107 -2.14 0.00 7.12
N CYS A 108 -2.86 0.42 6.08
CA CYS A 108 -4.04 -0.32 5.60
C CYS A 108 -3.67 -1.72 5.10
N ASN A 109 -2.59 -1.85 4.33
CA ASN A 109 -2.12 -3.14 3.83
C ASN A 109 -1.61 -4.05 4.96
N LEU A 110 -0.92 -3.49 5.96
CA LEU A 110 -0.54 -4.21 7.17
C LEU A 110 -1.75 -4.67 7.97
N ALA A 111 -2.73 -3.80 8.21
CA ALA A 111 -3.97 -4.15 8.91
C ALA A 111 -4.70 -5.32 8.22
N ALA A 112 -4.82 -5.29 6.89
CA ALA A 112 -5.40 -6.38 6.12
C ALA A 112 -4.59 -7.69 6.27
N THR A 113 -3.26 -7.60 6.25
CA THR A 113 -2.38 -8.77 6.41
C THR A 113 -2.44 -9.33 7.83
N TYR A 114 -2.46 -8.48 8.86
CA TYR A 114 -2.65 -8.89 10.25
C TYR A 114 -4.01 -9.54 10.47
N CYS A 115 -5.07 -9.03 9.83
CA CYS A 115 -6.40 -9.63 9.89
C CYS A 115 -6.41 -11.06 9.32
N ARG A 116 -5.82 -11.28 8.13
CA ARG A 116 -5.65 -12.63 7.54
C ARG A 116 -4.86 -13.58 8.43
N ARG A 117 -3.91 -13.05 9.19
CA ARG A 117 -3.07 -13.81 10.13
C ARG A 117 -3.65 -13.89 11.54
N GLN A 118 -4.89 -13.42 11.75
CA GLN A 118 -5.57 -13.40 13.06
C GLN A 118 -4.85 -12.61 14.17
N LEU A 119 -3.95 -11.69 13.80
CA LEU A 119 -3.22 -10.81 14.72
C LEU A 119 -4.04 -9.53 15.01
N PHE A 120 -5.24 -9.74 15.52
CA PHE A 120 -6.31 -8.75 15.68
C PHE A 120 -5.94 -7.49 16.47
N HIS A 121 -5.13 -7.63 17.53
CA HIS A 121 -4.66 -6.47 18.31
C HIS A 121 -3.80 -5.50 17.48
N LEU A 122 -3.03 -6.01 16.51
CA LEU A 122 -2.24 -5.19 15.60
C LEU A 122 -3.10 -4.49 14.55
N VAL A 123 -4.20 -5.12 14.12
CA VAL A 123 -5.16 -4.53 13.16
C VAL A 123 -5.69 -3.20 13.70
N ASN A 124 -6.19 -3.21 14.94
CA ASN A 124 -6.71 -1.99 15.57
C ASN A 124 -5.65 -0.89 15.69
N ARG A 125 -4.42 -1.26 16.06
CA ARG A 125 -3.31 -0.31 16.16
C ARG A 125 -3.06 0.40 14.83
N GLU A 126 -2.92 -0.36 13.75
CA GLU A 126 -2.65 0.21 12.42
C GLU A 126 -3.81 1.08 11.91
N LEU A 127 -5.06 0.64 12.07
CA LEU A 127 -6.23 1.41 11.63
C LEU A 127 -6.43 2.70 12.44
N ASN A 128 -6.16 2.67 13.74
CA ASN A 128 -6.25 3.86 14.58
C ASN A 128 -5.15 4.88 14.25
N GLN A 129 -3.92 4.41 14.03
CA GLN A 129 -2.81 5.28 13.61
C GLN A 129 -3.07 5.88 12.22
N ALA A 130 -3.58 5.10 11.26
CA ALA A 130 -4.00 5.62 9.96
C ALA A 130 -5.10 6.69 10.08
N THR A 131 -6.12 6.45 10.93
CA THR A 131 -7.20 7.41 11.16
C THR A 131 -6.71 8.69 11.82
N ALA A 132 -5.81 8.59 12.80
CA ALA A 132 -5.22 9.74 13.48
C ALA A 132 -4.43 10.61 12.49
N LEU A 133 -3.65 9.97 11.62
CA LEU A 133 -2.86 10.66 10.61
C LEU A 133 -3.73 11.39 9.58
N LEU A 134 -4.83 10.77 9.14
CA LEU A 134 -5.82 11.46 8.28
C LEU A 134 -6.42 12.69 8.96
N LYS A 135 -6.76 12.60 10.26
CA LYS A 135 -7.27 13.74 11.03
C LYS A 135 -6.24 14.86 11.15
N GLN A 136 -4.99 14.51 11.45
CA GLN A 136 -3.89 15.47 11.57
C GLN A 136 -3.70 16.31 10.29
N PHE A 137 -3.90 15.70 9.12
CA PHE A 137 -3.76 16.38 7.83
C PHE A 137 -5.09 16.78 7.18
N GLU A 138 -6.20 16.71 7.92
CA GLU A 138 -7.55 17.07 7.46
C GLU A 138 -7.95 16.39 6.14
N SER A 139 -7.50 15.15 5.94
CA SER A 139 -7.68 14.42 4.69
C SER A 139 -8.74 13.33 4.83
N THR A 140 -9.52 13.15 3.77
CA THR A 140 -10.46 12.02 3.60
C THR A 140 -9.88 10.91 2.73
N TYR A 141 -8.63 11.05 2.29
CA TYR A 141 -7.95 10.07 1.46
C TYR A 141 -7.86 8.71 2.17
N PHE A 142 -8.09 7.60 1.46
CA PHE A 142 -8.18 6.25 2.02
C PHE A 142 -9.19 6.04 3.17
N LYS A 143 -10.08 7.01 3.46
CA LYS A 143 -11.06 6.88 4.55
C LYS A 143 -11.94 5.65 4.34
N LEU A 144 -12.49 5.48 3.13
CA LEU A 144 -13.32 4.32 2.81
C LEU A 144 -12.56 3.00 3.01
N GLU A 145 -11.31 2.92 2.58
CA GLU A 145 -10.46 1.74 2.70
C GLU A 145 -10.14 1.39 4.15
N ILE A 146 -9.86 2.39 4.99
CA ILE A 146 -9.65 2.20 6.44
C ILE A 146 -10.94 1.67 7.09
N GLU A 147 -12.07 2.32 6.81
CA GLU A 147 -13.35 1.94 7.40
C GLU A 147 -13.80 0.56 6.93
N TYR A 148 -13.55 0.23 5.66
CA TYR A 148 -13.79 -1.10 5.11
C TYR A 148 -12.90 -2.16 5.77
N ALA A 149 -11.61 -1.89 5.97
CA ALA A 149 -10.72 -2.79 6.72
C ALA A 149 -11.20 -2.97 8.17
N ARG A 150 -11.73 -1.90 8.80
CA ARG A 150 -12.33 -1.96 10.14
C ARG A 150 -13.58 -2.83 10.19
N LEU A 151 -14.43 -2.78 9.16
CA LEU A 151 -15.57 -3.69 9.05
C LEU A 151 -15.12 -5.15 8.95
N LEU A 152 -14.16 -5.45 8.08
CA LEU A 152 -13.62 -6.81 7.95
C LEU A 152 -13.07 -7.30 9.29
N PHE A 153 -12.35 -6.44 10.01
CA PHE A 153 -11.89 -6.74 11.35
C PHE A 153 -13.04 -7.05 12.34
N TYR A 154 -14.10 -6.24 12.35
CA TYR A 154 -15.27 -6.44 13.20
C TYR A 154 -16.00 -7.74 12.90
N ILE A 155 -16.14 -8.11 11.62
CA ILE A 155 -16.73 -9.39 11.20
C ILE A 155 -15.89 -10.56 11.72
N ASN A 156 -14.56 -10.49 11.59
CA ASN A 156 -13.66 -11.57 12.03
C ASN A 156 -13.57 -11.71 13.56
N THR A 157 -14.13 -10.77 14.33
CA THR A 157 -14.07 -10.77 15.80
C THR A 157 -15.46 -10.75 16.45
N ASP A 158 -16.52 -10.97 15.67
CA ASP A 158 -17.92 -10.89 16.12
C ASP A 158 -18.21 -9.62 16.94
N HIS A 159 -17.62 -8.50 16.51
CA HIS A 159 -17.68 -7.26 17.28
C HIS A 159 -19.10 -6.67 17.24
N LYS A 160 -19.61 -6.24 18.40
CA LYS A 160 -20.99 -5.72 18.55
C LYS A 160 -21.36 -4.56 17.62
N ASN A 161 -20.37 -3.79 17.16
CA ASN A 161 -20.59 -2.64 16.26
C ASN A 161 -20.56 -3.00 14.76
N THR A 162 -20.46 -4.28 14.38
CA THR A 162 -20.39 -4.71 12.97
C THR A 162 -21.50 -4.11 12.11
N LYS A 163 -22.75 -4.19 12.56
CA LYS A 163 -23.91 -3.62 11.83
C LYS A 163 -23.80 -2.11 11.62
N LYS A 164 -23.42 -1.37 12.66
CA LYS A 164 -23.23 0.08 12.60
C LYS A 164 -22.10 0.45 11.64
N GLN A 165 -20.99 -0.28 11.69
CA GLN A 165 -19.85 -0.06 10.79
C GLN A 165 -20.23 -0.34 9.33
N TYR A 166 -21.01 -1.38 9.07
CA TYR A 166 -21.49 -1.68 7.72
C TYR A 166 -22.36 -0.56 7.16
N GLN A 167 -23.34 -0.09 7.93
CA GLN A 167 -24.19 1.04 7.54
C GLN A 167 -23.36 2.31 7.27
N TYR A 168 -22.33 2.57 8.08
CA TYR A 168 -21.44 3.70 7.87
C TYR A 168 -20.66 3.60 6.56
N ILE A 169 -20.20 2.41 6.18
CA ILE A 169 -19.53 2.20 4.88
C ILE A 169 -20.49 2.42 3.71
N LEU A 170 -21.75 1.99 3.83
CA LEU A 170 -22.75 2.26 2.79
C LEU A 170 -22.93 3.76 2.57
N TYR A 171 -23.03 4.54 3.66
CA TYR A 171 -23.06 6.00 3.59
C TYR A 171 -21.79 6.57 2.94
N LEU A 172 -20.60 6.09 3.33
CA LEU A 172 -19.35 6.55 2.72
C LEU A 172 -19.25 6.22 1.22
N LEU A 173 -19.90 5.17 0.74
CA LEU A 173 -19.90 4.83 -0.68
C LEU A 173 -20.74 5.80 -1.53
N ASP A 174 -21.67 6.54 -0.93
CA ASP A 174 -22.43 7.59 -1.61
C ASP A 174 -21.52 8.80 -1.88
N ASP A 175 -20.70 9.18 -0.90
CA ASP A 175 -19.74 10.30 -1.01
C ASP A 175 -18.46 9.90 -1.77
N TYR A 176 -18.02 8.64 -1.65
CA TYR A 176 -16.76 8.11 -2.20
C TYR A 176 -17.02 6.81 -2.98
N PRO A 177 -17.53 6.87 -4.23
CA PRO A 177 -17.90 5.68 -4.98
C PRO A 177 -16.70 4.75 -5.27
N ASN A 178 -16.74 3.53 -4.75
CA ASN A 178 -15.73 2.50 -5.01
C ASN A 178 -16.39 1.18 -5.42
N LYS A 179 -16.31 0.84 -6.72
CA LYS A 179 -16.94 -0.36 -7.29
C LYS A 179 -16.45 -1.66 -6.65
N LYS A 180 -15.16 -1.74 -6.31
CA LYS A 180 -14.54 -2.93 -5.71
C LYS A 180 -15.09 -3.17 -4.31
N VAL A 181 -15.10 -2.13 -3.46
CA VAL A 181 -15.68 -2.22 -2.11
C VAL A 181 -17.17 -2.55 -2.20
N LYS A 182 -17.92 -1.86 -3.06
CA LYS A 182 -19.35 -2.11 -3.27
C LYS A 182 -19.65 -3.56 -3.69
N GLN A 183 -18.84 -4.14 -4.58
CA GLN A 183 -18.97 -5.54 -4.98
C GLN A 183 -18.66 -6.49 -3.82
N ASN A 184 -17.60 -6.23 -3.06
CA ASN A 184 -17.23 -7.09 -1.94
C ASN A 184 -18.28 -7.08 -0.81
N LEU A 185 -18.89 -5.93 -0.51
CA LEU A 185 -19.94 -5.83 0.52
C LEU A 185 -21.15 -6.71 0.21
N ARG A 186 -21.50 -6.91 -1.07
CA ARG A 186 -22.61 -7.81 -1.47
C ARG A 186 -22.40 -9.25 -1.04
N ASN A 187 -21.15 -9.66 -0.82
CA ASN A 187 -20.79 -11.01 -0.41
C ASN A 187 -20.73 -11.17 1.11
N ILE A 188 -20.85 -10.08 1.88
CA ILE A 188 -20.83 -10.13 3.34
C ILE A 188 -22.24 -10.39 3.86
N ARG A 189 -22.39 -11.41 4.71
CA ARG A 189 -23.61 -11.66 5.48
C ARG A 189 -23.45 -11.06 6.88
N ILE A 190 -24.37 -10.20 7.30
CA ILE A 190 -24.36 -9.45 8.58
C ILE A 190 -25.69 -9.61 9.31
#